data_AF-K6XDY6-F1
#
_entry.id   AF-K6XDY6-F1
#
_cell.length_a   1.000
_cell.length_b   1.000
_cell.length_c   1.000
_cell.angle_alpha   90.00
_cell.angle_beta   90.00
_cell.angle_gamma   90.00
#
_symmetry.space_group_name_H-M   'P 1'
#
loop_
_entity.id
_entity.type
_entity.pdbx_description
1 polymer ?
#
loop_
_entity_poly.entity_id
_entity_poly.type
_entity_poly.pdbx_seq_one_letter_code
_entity_poly.pdbx_strand_id
1 'polypeptide(L)'
;MTTTAEKDAVVANTSRVHPTTLWQQSWIMVKRNMIHTRRMPEMLSDVTIQPIMFVVLFAYVFGASIQTDSASYKEFLLPGIMGQTIVFTAFIVASGITADLEKGIIDRFRSLPIRRSSVLIGRSIASVMHSSIGIVVMSLTGLAIGWRIRGSFVEAVLAYGLLLLFGFAMIWFGILIGSWLRTVEAVNGFMFSTLFPITFLSNAFVPTDPMPTWLRTIAEWNPMSSLVQALRVLWGNGPEFGPGSALPLQHPVISTIIWAVALTLVFAPFALRAYNKRTID
;
A
#
# COMPACT_ATOMS: atom_id res chain seq x y z
N MET A 1 36.14 -57.17 30.58
CA MET A 1 36.32 -55.78 31.06
C MET A 1 35.79 -54.84 29.99
N THR A 2 34.70 -54.17 30.31
CA THR A 2 33.84 -53.34 29.45
C THR A 2 34.25 -51.86 29.50
N THR A 3 34.32 -51.24 28.31
CA THR A 3 33.93 -49.86 27.93
C THR A 3 34.36 -48.63 28.77
N THR A 4 35.06 -47.69 28.12
CA THR A 4 34.87 -46.21 28.12
C THR A 4 35.85 -45.65 27.08
N ALA A 5 35.53 -45.66 25.79
CA ALA A 5 34.62 -44.71 25.13
C ALA A 5 34.98 -43.24 25.40
N GLU A 6 35.59 -42.61 24.39
CA GLU A 6 34.94 -41.47 23.73
C GLU A 6 34.87 -40.17 24.54
N LYS A 7 36.03 -39.65 24.94
CA LYS A 7 36.20 -38.22 25.20
C LYS A 7 37.47 -37.79 24.49
N ASP A 8 37.30 -36.88 23.53
CA ASP A 8 38.31 -35.90 23.04
C ASP A 8 38.22 -35.60 21.53
N ALA A 9 37.27 -36.22 20.82
CA ALA A 9 37.03 -35.90 19.40
C ALA A 9 35.81 -34.99 19.14
N VAL A 10 35.40 -34.15 20.10
CA VAL A 10 34.45 -33.05 19.83
C VAL A 10 35.25 -31.78 19.50
N VAL A 11 36.03 -31.85 18.43
CA VAL A 11 36.59 -30.63 17.81
C VAL A 11 35.42 -29.91 17.15
N ALA A 12 35.12 -28.74 17.70
CA ALA A 12 34.06 -27.83 17.31
C ALA A 12 33.94 -27.69 15.78
N ASN A 13 32.96 -28.39 15.20
CA ASN A 13 32.48 -28.10 13.85
C ASN A 13 31.64 -26.82 13.92
N THR A 14 32.32 -25.68 14.07
CA THR A 14 31.71 -24.38 13.85
C THR A 14 31.43 -24.28 12.35
N SER A 15 30.21 -24.64 11.98
CA SER A 15 29.71 -24.48 10.63
C SER A 15 30.00 -23.04 10.18
N ARG A 16 30.89 -22.90 9.19
CA ARG A 16 31.22 -21.61 8.59
C ARG A 16 29.93 -21.05 7.99
N VAL A 17 29.29 -20.13 8.70
CA VAL A 17 28.10 -19.44 8.20
C VAL A 17 28.56 -18.55 7.04
N HIS A 18 28.35 -19.02 5.81
CA HIS A 18 28.60 -18.24 4.62
C HIS A 18 27.72 -16.97 4.67
N PRO A 19 28.29 -15.76 4.54
CA PRO A 19 27.50 -14.55 4.48
C PRO A 19 26.66 -14.59 3.20
N THR A 20 25.38 -14.91 3.33
CA THR A 20 24.43 -14.85 2.22
C THR A 20 24.34 -13.42 1.73
N THR A 21 24.37 -13.23 0.42
CA THR A 21 24.28 -11.90 -0.18
C THR A 21 22.95 -11.23 0.18
N LEU A 22 22.95 -9.91 0.31
CA LEU A 22 21.74 -9.08 0.53
C LEU A 22 20.57 -9.54 -0.35
N TRP A 23 20.86 -9.89 -1.61
CA TRP A 23 19.87 -10.36 -2.56
C TRP A 23 19.26 -11.72 -2.18
N GLN A 24 20.08 -12.69 -1.78
CA GLN A 24 19.59 -14.00 -1.34
C GLN A 24 18.76 -13.87 -0.06
N GLN A 25 19.14 -13.00 0.86
CA GLN A 25 18.39 -12.74 2.09
C GLN A 25 17.05 -12.07 1.80
N SER A 26 17.02 -11.05 0.95
CA SER A 26 15.78 -10.40 0.50
C SER A 26 14.88 -11.40 -0.24
N TRP A 27 15.43 -12.24 -1.11
CA TRP A 27 14.67 -13.26 -1.84
C TRP A 27 14.09 -14.34 -0.93
N ILE A 28 14.84 -14.79 0.09
CA ILE A 28 14.35 -15.77 1.08
C ILE A 28 13.22 -15.16 1.91
N MET A 29 13.33 -13.89 2.33
CA MET A 29 12.23 -13.19 3.01
C MET A 29 11.00 -13.03 2.13
N VAL A 30 11.17 -12.66 0.85
CA VAL A 30 10.08 -12.56 -0.14
C VAL A 30 9.40 -13.91 -0.34
N LYS A 31 10.18 -14.98 -0.58
CA LYS A 31 9.66 -16.34 -0.76
C LYS A 31 8.92 -16.83 0.49
N ARG A 32 9.44 -16.54 1.69
CA ARG A 32 8.78 -16.85 2.96
C ARG A 32 7.46 -16.10 3.10
N ASN A 33 7.45 -14.81 2.82
CA ASN A 33 6.24 -13.99 2.92
C ASN A 33 5.16 -14.50 1.94
N MET A 34 5.54 -14.81 0.69
CA MET A 34 4.64 -15.36 -0.31
C MET A 34 4.10 -16.76 0.03
N ILE A 35 4.93 -17.63 0.62
CA ILE A 35 4.47 -18.95 1.10
C ILE A 35 3.50 -18.78 2.29
N HIS A 36 3.76 -17.82 3.17
CA HIS A 36 2.87 -17.49 4.28
C HIS A 36 1.53 -16.96 3.77
N THR A 37 1.54 -16.02 2.83
CA THR A 37 0.34 -15.50 2.14
C THR A 37 -0.44 -16.60 1.44
N ARG A 38 0.24 -17.56 0.79
CA ARG A 38 -0.41 -18.70 0.14
C ARG A 38 -1.02 -19.70 1.14
N ARG A 39 -0.45 -19.81 2.35
CA ARG A 39 -0.93 -20.71 3.41
C ARG A 39 -2.01 -20.09 4.30
N MET A 40 -2.13 -18.76 4.31
CA MET A 40 -3.16 -17.99 5.01
C MET A 40 -3.91 -17.12 3.99
N PRO A 41 -4.80 -17.70 3.17
CA PRO A 41 -5.55 -16.95 2.17
C PRO A 41 -6.39 -15.83 2.81
N GLU A 42 -6.74 -15.94 4.09
CA GLU A 42 -7.41 -14.87 4.84
C GLU A 42 -6.62 -13.55 4.83
N MET A 43 -5.29 -13.59 4.74
CA MET A 43 -4.44 -12.39 4.70
C MET A 43 -4.53 -11.60 3.39
N LEU A 44 -5.14 -12.17 2.35
CA LEU A 44 -5.40 -11.47 1.08
C LEU A 44 -6.81 -10.89 1.01
N SER A 45 -7.65 -11.10 2.04
CA SER A 45 -9.07 -10.70 2.02
C SER A 45 -9.24 -9.17 1.91
N ASP A 46 -8.27 -8.42 2.42
CA ASP A 46 -8.23 -6.96 2.39
C ASP A 46 -7.95 -6.39 0.98
N VAL A 47 -7.20 -7.10 0.14
CA VAL A 47 -6.92 -6.71 -1.25
C VAL A 47 -7.80 -7.42 -2.28
N THR A 48 -8.60 -8.39 -1.84
CA THR A 48 -9.53 -9.14 -2.69
C THR A 48 -10.98 -8.89 -2.29
N ILE A 49 -11.43 -9.48 -1.19
CA ILE A 49 -12.84 -9.47 -0.74
C ILE A 49 -13.32 -8.05 -0.46
N GLN A 50 -12.60 -7.27 0.36
CA GLN A 50 -13.05 -5.94 0.77
C GLN A 50 -13.22 -4.99 -0.44
N PRO A 51 -12.24 -4.88 -1.36
CA PRO A 51 -12.39 -4.04 -2.54
C PRO A 51 -13.48 -4.54 -3.49
N ILE A 52 -13.64 -5.87 -3.68
CA ILE A 52 -14.74 -6.43 -4.47
C ILE A 52 -16.09 -6.08 -3.86
N MET A 53 -16.23 -6.18 -2.54
CA MET A 53 -17.44 -5.77 -1.82
C MET A 53 -17.76 -4.29 -2.07
N PHE A 54 -16.75 -3.41 -2.04
CA PHE A 54 -16.92 -1.99 -2.37
C PHE A 54 -17.36 -1.79 -3.83
N VAL A 55 -16.78 -2.53 -4.78
CA VAL A 55 -17.23 -2.48 -6.18
C VAL A 55 -18.69 -2.89 -6.27
N VAL A 56 -19.10 -4.00 -5.67
CA VAL A 56 -20.49 -4.48 -5.73
C VAL A 56 -21.44 -3.45 -5.10
N LEU A 57 -21.12 -2.97 -3.90
CA LEU A 57 -21.93 -1.99 -3.19
C LEU A 57 -22.06 -0.69 -4.00
N PHE A 58 -20.94 -0.08 -4.39
CA PHE A 58 -21.02 1.19 -5.10
C PHE A 58 -21.56 1.01 -6.52
N ALA A 59 -21.01 0.11 -7.33
CA ALA A 59 -21.42 -0.02 -8.73
C ALA A 59 -22.86 -0.49 -8.92
N TYR A 60 -23.39 -1.34 -8.04
CA TYR A 60 -24.73 -1.93 -8.22
C TYR A 60 -25.77 -1.37 -7.25
N VAL A 61 -25.42 -1.07 -5.99
CA VAL A 61 -26.39 -0.51 -5.03
C VAL A 61 -26.53 1.00 -5.23
N PHE A 62 -25.41 1.72 -5.35
CA PHE A 62 -25.43 3.18 -5.55
C PHE A 62 -25.43 3.61 -7.02
N GLY A 63 -25.00 2.74 -7.94
CA GLY A 63 -24.90 3.09 -9.37
C GLY A 63 -26.22 3.39 -10.06
N ALA A 64 -27.34 2.94 -9.50
CA ALA A 64 -28.67 3.34 -9.98
C ALA A 64 -29.05 4.79 -9.56
N SER A 65 -28.42 5.32 -8.51
CA SER A 65 -28.79 6.59 -7.89
C SER A 65 -27.81 7.73 -8.20
N ILE A 66 -26.59 7.42 -8.63
CA ILE A 66 -25.55 8.42 -8.94
C ILE A 66 -25.45 8.59 -10.45
N GLN A 67 -25.94 9.72 -10.94
CA GLN A 67 -25.77 10.11 -12.34
C GLN A 67 -24.35 10.67 -12.53
N THR A 68 -23.64 10.14 -13.52
CA THR A 68 -22.32 10.63 -13.95
C THR A 68 -22.44 11.07 -15.40
N ASP A 69 -21.99 12.28 -15.71
CA ASP A 69 -22.36 12.99 -16.95
C ASP A 69 -21.83 12.38 -18.25
N SER A 70 -20.81 11.51 -18.20
CA SER A 70 -20.11 11.05 -19.42
C SER A 70 -19.62 9.59 -19.42
N ALA A 71 -19.42 8.97 -18.25
CA ALA A 71 -18.95 7.60 -18.13
C ALA A 71 -19.93 6.78 -17.29
N SER A 72 -19.97 5.45 -17.48
CA SER A 72 -20.69 4.58 -16.55
C SER A 72 -20.13 4.77 -15.16
N TYR A 73 -20.97 4.84 -14.11
CA TYR A 73 -20.49 4.98 -12.74
C TYR A 73 -19.45 3.91 -12.34
N LYS A 74 -19.51 2.74 -12.98
CA LYS A 74 -18.49 1.68 -12.89
C LYS A 74 -17.11 2.14 -13.34
N GLU A 75 -17.04 2.84 -14.46
CA GLU A 75 -15.79 3.40 -15.01
C GLU A 75 -15.23 4.51 -14.14
N PHE A 76 -16.12 5.31 -13.54
CA PHE A 76 -15.77 6.34 -12.58
C PHE A 76 -15.21 5.77 -11.25
N LEU A 77 -15.80 4.68 -10.75
CA LEU A 77 -15.48 4.09 -9.44
C LEU A 77 -14.19 3.29 -9.40
N LEU A 78 -13.91 2.50 -10.43
CA LEU A 78 -12.82 1.52 -10.35
C LEU A 78 -11.46 2.16 -10.04
N PRO A 79 -11.08 3.31 -10.66
CA PRO A 79 -9.85 4.01 -10.30
C PRO A 79 -9.84 4.49 -8.84
N GLY A 80 -11.00 4.88 -8.31
CA GLY A 80 -11.19 5.24 -6.91
C GLY A 80 -10.89 4.10 -5.96
N ILE A 81 -11.44 2.92 -6.24
CA ILE A 81 -11.24 1.71 -5.43
C ILE A 81 -9.79 1.22 -5.52
N MET A 82 -9.17 1.25 -6.70
CA MET A 82 -7.74 0.93 -6.83
C MET A 82 -6.86 1.91 -6.05
N GLY A 83 -7.16 3.21 -6.11
CA GLY A 83 -6.49 4.24 -5.30
C GLY A 83 -6.65 3.98 -3.81
N GLN A 84 -7.87 3.65 -3.35
CA GLN A 84 -8.15 3.26 -1.97
C GLN A 84 -7.31 2.05 -1.54
N THR A 85 -7.28 0.98 -2.35
CA THR A 85 -6.50 -0.23 -2.05
C THR A 85 -5.04 0.13 -1.83
N ILE A 86 -4.47 1.00 -2.68
CA ILE A 86 -3.09 1.45 -2.55
C ILE A 86 -2.86 2.27 -1.28
N VAL A 87 -3.74 3.21 -0.95
CA VAL A 87 -3.64 3.98 0.30
C VAL A 87 -3.71 3.05 1.52
N PHE A 88 -4.59 2.06 1.49
CA PHE A 88 -4.80 1.12 2.58
C PHE A 88 -3.66 0.11 2.75
N THR A 89 -2.74 -0.01 1.79
CA THR A 89 -1.52 -0.81 1.99
C THR A 89 -0.66 -0.28 3.15
N ALA A 90 -0.73 1.03 3.45
CA ALA A 90 -0.08 1.62 4.61
C ALA A 90 -0.57 0.98 5.93
N PHE A 91 -1.84 0.58 6.00
CA PHE A 91 -2.43 -0.09 7.15
C PHE A 91 -1.73 -1.43 7.40
N ILE A 92 -1.61 -2.26 6.37
CA ILE A 92 -0.95 -3.56 6.42
C ILE A 92 0.51 -3.41 6.85
N VAL A 93 1.19 -2.39 6.31
CA VAL A 93 2.56 -2.05 6.66
C VAL A 93 2.67 -1.70 8.14
N ALA A 94 1.83 -0.79 8.62
CA ALA A 94 1.85 -0.34 10.01
C ALA A 94 1.54 -1.47 10.99
N SER A 95 0.48 -2.24 10.75
CA SER A 95 0.07 -3.34 11.64
C SER A 95 1.10 -4.45 11.67
N GLY A 96 1.69 -4.83 10.52
CA GLY A 96 2.72 -5.86 10.53
C GLY A 96 4.05 -5.40 11.15
N ILE A 97 4.45 -4.13 11.03
CA ILE A 97 5.64 -3.61 11.73
C ILE A 97 5.42 -3.65 13.24
N THR A 98 4.23 -3.24 13.67
CA THR A 98 3.87 -3.23 15.08
C THR A 98 3.84 -4.65 15.65
N ALA A 99 3.22 -5.59 14.94
CA ALA A 99 3.20 -7.00 15.33
C ALA A 99 4.60 -7.62 15.38
N ASP A 100 5.49 -7.28 14.44
CA ASP A 100 6.88 -7.76 14.42
C ASP A 100 7.68 -7.20 15.61
N LEU A 101 7.43 -5.94 15.98
CA LEU A 101 8.01 -5.27 17.15
C LEU A 101 7.49 -5.84 18.47
N GLU A 102 6.17 -6.02 18.61
CA GLU A 102 5.52 -6.59 19.80
C GLU A 102 6.01 -8.01 20.09
N LYS A 103 6.23 -8.82 19.06
CA LYS A 103 6.70 -10.20 19.19
C LYS A 103 8.19 -10.31 19.50
N GLY A 104 8.90 -9.19 19.70
CA GLY A 104 10.34 -9.18 19.98
C GLY A 104 11.20 -9.77 18.86
N ILE A 105 10.66 -9.87 17.64
CA ILE A 105 11.37 -10.47 16.50
C ILE A 105 12.61 -9.62 16.15
N ILE A 106 12.54 -8.31 16.41
CA ILE A 106 13.65 -7.39 16.17
C ILE A 106 14.80 -7.60 17.18
N ASP A 107 14.51 -7.94 18.43
CA ASP A 107 15.55 -8.29 19.41
C ASP A 107 16.28 -9.59 19.03
N ARG A 108 15.56 -10.53 18.40
CA ARG A 108 16.14 -11.72 17.80
C ARG A 108 17.00 -11.43 16.56
N PHE A 109 16.70 -10.35 15.82
CA PHE A 109 17.57 -9.89 14.74
C PHE A 109 18.78 -9.09 15.24
N ARG A 110 18.77 -8.53 16.47
CA ARG A 110 19.94 -7.88 17.08
C ARG A 110 21.08 -8.84 17.39
N SER A 111 20.81 -10.13 17.62
CA SER A 111 21.84 -11.15 17.81
C SER A 111 22.44 -11.70 16.51
N LEU A 112 21.92 -11.26 15.36
CA LEU A 112 22.42 -11.60 14.02
C LEU A 112 23.00 -10.34 13.36
N PRO A 113 24.09 -10.45 12.56
CA PRO A 113 24.72 -9.29 11.91
C PRO A 113 23.91 -8.83 10.68
N ILE A 114 22.67 -8.38 10.89
CA ILE A 114 21.75 -7.93 9.83
C ILE A 114 21.71 -6.41 9.80
N ARG A 115 21.93 -5.82 8.62
CA ARG A 115 21.80 -4.37 8.41
C ARG A 115 20.32 -3.98 8.46
N ARG A 116 19.96 -2.97 9.25
CA ARG A 116 18.58 -2.46 9.43
C ARG A 116 17.90 -2.05 8.10
N SER A 117 18.69 -1.60 7.12
CA SER A 117 18.23 -1.30 5.76
C SER A 117 17.65 -2.50 5.03
N SER A 118 18.14 -3.72 5.32
CA SER A 118 17.67 -4.96 4.67
C SER A 118 16.23 -5.30 5.04
N VAL A 119 15.83 -5.03 6.28
CA VAL A 119 14.46 -5.26 6.77
C VAL A 119 13.48 -4.30 6.10
N LEU A 120 13.87 -3.03 5.98
CA LEU A 120 13.05 -2.00 5.35
C LEU A 120 12.86 -2.24 3.86
N ILE A 121 13.92 -2.61 3.15
CA ILE A 121 13.88 -2.94 1.72
C ILE A 121 13.07 -4.21 1.50
N GLY A 122 13.31 -5.26 2.28
CA GLY A 122 12.56 -6.51 2.19
C GLY A 122 11.06 -6.32 2.43
N ARG A 123 10.70 -5.46 3.40
CA ARG A 123 9.30 -5.11 3.66
C ARG A 123 8.70 -4.26 2.54
N SER A 124 9.42 -3.27 2.03
CA SER A 124 8.96 -2.45 0.91
C SER A 124 8.67 -3.30 -0.33
N ILE A 125 9.56 -4.25 -0.66
CA ILE A 125 9.34 -5.20 -1.76
C ILE A 125 8.10 -6.06 -1.49
N ALA A 126 7.97 -6.63 -0.29
CA ALA A 126 6.80 -7.44 0.06
C ALA A 126 5.48 -6.63 -0.03
N SER A 127 5.49 -5.37 0.39
CA SER A 127 4.34 -4.47 0.30
C SER A 127 3.99 -4.10 -1.13
N VAL A 128 4.98 -3.84 -1.98
CA VAL A 128 4.76 -3.62 -3.41
C VAL A 128 4.18 -4.86 -4.06
N MET A 129 4.71 -6.06 -3.77
CA MET A 129 4.15 -7.31 -4.28
C MET A 129 2.71 -7.54 -3.82
N HIS A 130 2.41 -7.28 -2.55
CA HIS A 130 1.05 -7.37 -2.01
C HIS A 130 0.09 -6.41 -2.73
N SER A 131 0.52 -5.17 -2.91
CA SER A 131 -0.22 -4.13 -3.62
C SER A 131 -0.47 -4.53 -5.08
N SER A 132 0.54 -5.08 -5.75
CA SER A 132 0.43 -5.56 -7.13
C SER A 132 -0.57 -6.69 -7.27
N ILE A 133 -0.65 -7.62 -6.31
CA ILE A 133 -1.69 -8.66 -6.30
C ILE A 133 -3.08 -8.01 -6.24
N GLY A 134 -3.28 -7.07 -5.31
CA GLY A 134 -4.54 -6.33 -5.20
C GLY A 134 -4.93 -5.58 -6.46
N ILE A 135 -3.96 -4.90 -7.10
CA ILE A 135 -4.16 -4.23 -8.38
C ILE A 135 -4.59 -5.23 -9.46
N VAL A 136 -3.89 -6.36 -9.61
CA VAL A 136 -4.23 -7.37 -10.64
C VAL A 136 -5.62 -7.94 -10.42
N VAL A 137 -5.95 -8.33 -9.19
CA VAL A 137 -7.28 -8.84 -8.84
C VAL A 137 -8.33 -7.79 -9.17
N MET A 138 -8.12 -6.54 -8.77
CA MET A 138 -9.06 -5.46 -9.02
C MET A 138 -9.21 -5.15 -10.52
N SER A 139 -8.14 -5.20 -11.30
CA SER A 139 -8.21 -5.02 -12.75
C SER A 139 -9.03 -6.11 -13.40
N LEU A 140 -8.86 -7.38 -12.98
CA LEU A 140 -9.66 -8.51 -13.47
C LEU A 140 -11.14 -8.37 -13.08
N THR A 141 -11.43 -8.00 -11.83
CA THR A 141 -12.80 -7.74 -11.36
C THR A 141 -13.44 -6.59 -12.14
N GLY A 142 -12.69 -5.51 -12.38
CA GLY A 142 -13.14 -4.38 -13.19
C GLY A 142 -13.51 -4.83 -14.60
N LEU A 143 -12.62 -5.56 -15.27
CA LEU A 143 -12.86 -6.12 -16.61
C LEU A 143 -14.11 -7.00 -16.64
N ALA A 144 -14.36 -7.80 -15.60
CA ALA A 144 -15.55 -8.64 -15.49
C ALA A 144 -16.86 -7.84 -15.33
N ILE A 145 -16.81 -6.69 -14.64
CA ILE A 145 -17.97 -5.84 -14.35
C ILE A 145 -18.25 -4.83 -15.48
N GLY A 146 -17.35 -4.76 -16.48
CA GLY A 146 -17.49 -3.98 -17.70
C GLY A 146 -16.58 -2.74 -17.78
N TRP A 147 -15.67 -2.54 -16.83
CA TRP A 147 -14.63 -1.52 -16.94
C TRP A 147 -13.63 -1.92 -18.02
N ARG A 148 -13.24 -0.95 -18.85
CA ARG A 148 -12.21 -1.16 -19.89
C ARG A 148 -11.22 -0.01 -19.87
N ILE A 149 -10.00 -0.28 -20.26
CA ILE A 149 -9.02 0.78 -20.51
C ILE A 149 -9.29 1.30 -21.92
N ARG A 150 -9.68 2.57 -22.02
CA ARG A 150 -9.99 3.26 -23.29
C ARG A 150 -8.81 4.09 -23.82
N GLY A 151 -7.86 4.41 -22.94
CA GLY A 151 -6.59 5.03 -23.29
C GLY A 151 -5.64 4.08 -24.04
N SER A 152 -4.47 4.61 -24.39
CA SER A 152 -3.39 3.88 -25.03
C SER A 152 -2.71 2.89 -24.06
N PHE A 153 -1.99 1.90 -24.62
CA PHE A 153 -1.19 0.97 -23.83
C PHE A 153 -0.14 1.68 -22.95
N VAL A 154 0.44 2.76 -23.47
CA VAL A 154 1.43 3.57 -22.73
C VAL A 154 0.79 4.24 -21.52
N GLU A 155 -0.37 4.87 -21.70
CA GLU A 155 -1.10 5.51 -20.60
C GLU A 155 -1.56 4.49 -19.55
N ALA A 156 -1.97 3.29 -19.98
CA ALA A 156 -2.29 2.19 -19.08
C ALA A 156 -1.12 1.82 -18.17
N VAL A 157 0.08 1.67 -18.75
CA VAL A 157 1.31 1.35 -18.00
C VAL A 157 1.69 2.51 -17.06
N LEU A 158 1.59 3.76 -17.53
CA LEU A 158 1.84 4.94 -16.71
C LEU A 158 0.90 5.03 -15.50
N ALA A 159 -0.38 4.69 -15.67
CA ALA A 159 -1.36 4.68 -14.60
C ALA A 159 -1.01 3.66 -13.50
N TYR A 160 -0.64 2.44 -13.89
CA TYR A 160 -0.16 1.44 -12.92
C TYR A 160 1.16 1.86 -12.26
N GLY A 161 2.07 2.51 -13.01
CA GLY A 161 3.29 3.08 -12.46
C GLY A 161 3.02 4.14 -11.40
N LEU A 162 2.05 5.04 -11.64
CA LEU A 162 1.63 6.05 -10.67
C LEU A 162 1.00 5.43 -9.42
N LEU A 163 0.17 4.40 -9.56
CA LEU A 163 -0.38 3.66 -8.42
C LEU A 163 0.73 3.09 -7.53
N LEU A 164 1.72 2.43 -8.14
CA LEU A 164 2.84 1.86 -7.39
C LEU A 164 3.74 2.92 -6.77
N LEU A 165 3.99 4.03 -7.47
CA LEU A 165 4.75 5.16 -6.93
C LEU A 165 4.06 5.78 -5.72
N PHE A 166 2.75 6.00 -5.81
CA PHE A 166 1.97 6.53 -4.70
C PHE A 166 1.90 5.53 -3.54
N GLY A 167 1.74 4.23 -3.84
CA GLY A 167 1.82 3.16 -2.84
C GLY A 167 3.17 3.15 -2.11
N PHE A 168 4.27 3.36 -2.83
CA PHE A 168 5.59 3.49 -2.23
C PHE A 168 5.66 4.65 -1.22
N ALA A 169 5.07 5.81 -1.54
CA ALA A 169 4.98 6.92 -0.59
C ALA A 169 4.16 6.55 0.66
N MET A 170 3.06 5.81 0.48
CA MET A 170 2.19 5.33 1.57
C MET A 170 2.85 4.26 2.44
N ILE A 171 3.77 3.46 1.91
CA ILE A 171 4.58 2.51 2.71
C ILE A 171 5.35 3.27 3.79
N TRP A 172 5.95 4.43 3.47
CA TRP A 172 6.67 5.26 4.46
C TRP A 172 5.76 5.78 5.57
N PHE A 173 4.54 6.19 5.21
CA PHE A 173 3.51 6.55 6.19
C PHE A 173 3.19 5.38 7.12
N GLY A 174 2.96 4.20 6.56
CA GLY A 174 2.72 2.98 7.34
C GLY A 174 3.88 2.62 8.26
N ILE A 175 5.13 2.74 7.79
CA ILE A 175 6.33 2.51 8.62
C ILE A 175 6.39 3.50 9.77
N LEU A 176 6.15 4.79 9.51
CA LEU A 176 6.14 5.81 10.55
C LEU A 176 5.14 5.47 11.66
N ILE A 177 3.89 5.20 11.29
CA ILE A 177 2.83 4.92 12.25
C ILE A 177 3.08 3.60 12.99
N GLY A 178 3.45 2.54 12.28
CA GLY A 178 3.77 1.24 12.91
C GLY A 178 4.99 1.31 13.82
N SER A 179 5.93 2.23 13.55
CA SER A 179 7.07 2.48 14.43
C SER A 179 6.71 3.40 15.61
N TRP A 180 5.68 4.23 15.49
CA TRP A 180 5.27 5.15 16.55
C TRP A 180 4.32 4.50 17.57
N LEU A 181 3.37 3.69 17.11
CA LEU A 181 2.30 3.12 17.95
C LEU A 181 2.66 1.75 18.51
N ARG A 182 2.41 1.55 19.81
CA ARG A 182 2.88 0.37 20.55
C ARG A 182 2.13 -0.91 20.23
N THR A 183 0.83 -0.82 19.93
CA THR A 183 -0.01 -2.00 19.70
C THR A 183 -0.74 -2.00 18.37
N VAL A 184 -1.04 -3.19 17.86
CA VAL A 184 -1.79 -3.36 16.61
C VAL A 184 -3.19 -2.75 16.74
N GLU A 185 -3.83 -2.85 17.90
CA GLU A 185 -5.13 -2.22 18.17
C GLU A 185 -5.04 -0.69 18.05
N ALA A 186 -3.98 -0.08 18.59
CA ALA A 186 -3.76 1.36 18.48
C ALA A 186 -3.53 1.79 17.03
N VAL A 187 -2.77 1.01 16.26
CA VAL A 187 -2.59 1.23 14.82
C VAL A 187 -3.92 1.18 14.08
N ASN A 188 -4.73 0.15 14.34
CA ASN A 188 -6.02 -0.02 13.67
C ASN A 188 -6.93 1.18 13.95
N GLY A 189 -7.04 1.62 15.20
CA GLY A 189 -7.83 2.79 15.57
C GLY A 189 -7.34 4.08 14.93
N PHE A 190 -6.03 4.35 14.99
CA PHE A 190 -5.44 5.56 14.43
C PHE A 190 -5.55 5.62 12.90
N MET A 191 -5.19 4.51 12.23
CA MET A 191 -5.21 4.44 10.76
C MET A 191 -6.64 4.51 10.24
N PHE A 192 -7.60 3.86 10.90
CA PHE A 192 -9.02 4.00 10.54
C PHE A 192 -9.51 5.43 10.73
N SER A 193 -9.22 6.05 11.87
CA SER A 193 -9.62 7.45 12.14
C SER A 193 -8.97 8.47 11.20
N THR A 194 -7.82 8.17 10.61
CA THR A 194 -7.05 9.11 9.78
C THR A 194 -7.25 8.84 8.29
N LEU A 195 -6.97 7.63 7.82
CA LEU A 195 -7.04 7.29 6.41
C LEU A 195 -8.48 7.18 5.92
N PHE A 196 -9.42 6.71 6.74
CA PHE A 196 -10.80 6.53 6.28
C PHE A 196 -11.44 7.87 5.88
N PRO A 197 -11.41 8.93 6.72
CA PRO A 197 -11.93 10.23 6.30
C PRO A 197 -11.17 10.79 5.10
N ILE A 198 -9.85 10.67 5.03
CA ILE A 198 -9.07 11.18 3.88
C ILE A 198 -9.47 10.45 2.59
N THR A 199 -9.63 9.13 2.62
CA THR A 199 -9.99 8.35 1.43
C THR A 199 -11.42 8.65 0.99
N PHE A 200 -12.37 8.74 1.92
CA PHE A 200 -13.78 9.01 1.59
C PHE A 200 -14.04 10.48 1.26
N LEU A 201 -13.28 11.40 1.84
CA LEU A 201 -13.26 12.81 1.50
C LEU A 201 -12.35 13.07 0.29
N SER A 202 -12.65 12.39 -0.81
CA SER A 202 -11.95 12.51 -2.08
C SER A 202 -12.95 12.44 -3.24
N ASN A 203 -12.46 12.66 -4.46
CA ASN A 203 -13.25 12.46 -5.67
C ASN A 203 -13.41 10.97 -6.07
N ALA A 204 -12.99 10.02 -5.21
CA ALA A 204 -12.90 8.60 -5.54
C ALA A 204 -14.26 7.96 -5.78
N PHE A 205 -15.24 8.26 -4.92
CA PHE A 205 -16.55 7.60 -4.96
C PHE A 205 -17.66 8.51 -5.46
N VAL A 206 -17.54 9.82 -5.26
CA VAL A 206 -18.59 10.78 -5.61
C VAL A 206 -17.96 11.99 -6.32
N PRO A 207 -18.60 12.56 -7.35
CA PRO A 207 -18.19 13.83 -7.94
C PRO A 207 -18.09 14.94 -6.88
N THR A 208 -17.13 15.85 -7.05
CA THR A 208 -16.88 16.94 -6.08
C THR A 208 -17.76 18.17 -6.30
N ASP A 209 -18.38 18.32 -7.48
CA ASP A 209 -19.23 19.46 -7.83
C ASP A 209 -20.43 19.70 -6.90
N PRO A 210 -21.20 18.68 -6.45
CA PRO A 210 -22.32 18.90 -5.53
C PRO A 210 -21.89 19.15 -4.06
N MET A 211 -20.60 19.08 -3.73
CA MET A 211 -20.14 19.28 -2.35
C MET A 211 -20.18 20.77 -1.95
N PRO A 212 -20.47 21.08 -0.67
CA PRO A 212 -20.30 22.44 -0.14
C PRO A 212 -18.88 22.96 -0.37
N THR A 213 -18.71 24.27 -0.62
CA THR A 213 -17.44 24.87 -1.06
C THR A 213 -16.24 24.51 -0.18
N TRP A 214 -16.41 24.52 1.15
CA TRP A 214 -15.34 24.16 2.09
C TRP A 214 -14.93 22.69 1.96
N LEU A 215 -15.90 21.80 1.79
CA LEU A 215 -15.69 20.35 1.68
C LEU A 215 -15.09 20.00 0.31
N ARG A 216 -15.59 20.65 -0.73
CA ARG A 216 -15.06 20.58 -2.10
C ARG A 216 -13.58 20.95 -2.11
N THR A 217 -13.19 22.05 -1.47
CA THR A 217 -11.78 22.48 -1.44
C THR A 217 -10.88 21.43 -0.81
N ILE A 218 -11.29 20.83 0.31
CA ILE A 218 -10.51 19.76 0.95
C ILE A 218 -10.42 18.52 0.06
N ALA A 219 -11.54 18.12 -0.56
CA ALA A 219 -11.58 16.97 -1.44
C ALA A 219 -10.73 17.18 -2.71
N GLU A 220 -10.73 18.37 -3.32
CA GLU A 220 -9.97 18.64 -4.55
C GLU A 220 -8.46 18.76 -4.29
N TRP A 221 -8.03 19.23 -3.12
CA TRP A 221 -6.62 19.30 -2.72
C TRP A 221 -6.07 18.00 -2.15
N ASN A 222 -6.91 16.99 -1.98
CA ASN A 222 -6.52 15.70 -1.44
C ASN A 222 -5.53 14.97 -2.37
N PRO A 223 -4.40 14.44 -1.87
CA PRO A 223 -3.46 13.64 -2.66
C PRO A 223 -4.12 12.44 -3.36
N MET A 224 -5.08 11.80 -2.69
CA MET A 224 -5.84 10.69 -3.27
C MET A 224 -6.71 11.15 -4.44
N SER A 225 -7.30 12.33 -4.38
CA SER A 225 -8.10 12.87 -5.49
C SER A 225 -7.25 13.14 -6.73
N SER A 226 -6.00 13.58 -6.54
CA SER A 226 -5.05 13.77 -7.64
C SER A 226 -4.71 12.42 -8.29
N LEU A 227 -4.42 11.39 -7.48
CA LEU A 227 -4.15 10.04 -7.96
C LEU A 227 -5.32 9.47 -8.75
N VAL A 228 -6.52 9.47 -8.16
CA VAL A 228 -7.72 8.93 -8.79
C VAL A 228 -8.01 9.65 -10.10
N GLN A 229 -7.87 10.97 -10.13
CA GLN A 229 -8.08 11.72 -11.35
C GLN A 229 -7.03 11.40 -12.41
N ALA A 230 -5.77 11.18 -12.03
CA ALA A 230 -4.71 10.80 -12.96
C ALA A 230 -5.02 9.45 -13.63
N LEU A 231 -5.51 8.50 -12.84
CA LEU A 231 -5.93 7.18 -13.33
C LEU A 231 -7.13 7.26 -14.26
N ARG A 232 -8.11 8.12 -13.95
CA ARG A 232 -9.28 8.34 -14.81
C ARG A 232 -8.88 8.92 -16.17
N VAL A 233 -8.00 9.92 -16.18
CA VAL A 233 -7.49 10.53 -17.42
C VAL A 233 -6.68 9.51 -18.22
N LEU A 234 -5.71 8.84 -17.61
CA LEU A 234 -4.83 7.88 -18.29
C LEU A 234 -5.56 6.64 -18.80
N TRP A 235 -6.59 6.16 -18.11
CA TRP A 235 -7.39 5.04 -18.61
C TRP A 235 -8.54 5.46 -19.52
N GLY A 236 -8.78 6.76 -19.70
CA GLY A 236 -9.87 7.30 -20.53
C GLY A 236 -11.26 7.05 -19.96
N ASN A 237 -11.40 7.03 -18.63
CA ASN A 237 -12.59 6.55 -17.90
C ASN A 237 -13.25 7.60 -16.99
N GLY A 238 -12.87 8.88 -17.10
CA GLY A 238 -13.49 9.90 -16.29
C GLY A 238 -13.48 11.29 -16.93
N PRO A 239 -14.28 12.21 -16.36
CA PRO A 239 -14.40 13.56 -16.88
C PRO A 239 -13.07 14.31 -16.72
N GLU A 240 -12.74 15.12 -17.71
CA GLU A 240 -11.65 16.09 -17.58
C GLU A 240 -12.13 17.28 -16.75
N PHE A 241 -11.38 17.63 -15.71
CA PHE A 241 -11.69 18.80 -14.91
C PHE A 241 -11.17 20.06 -15.60
N GLY A 242 -12.08 21.00 -15.87
CA GLY A 242 -11.76 22.25 -16.54
C GLY A 242 -11.11 23.33 -15.65
N PRO A 243 -10.86 24.53 -16.19
CA PRO A 243 -10.12 25.62 -15.52
C PRO A 243 -10.72 26.14 -14.21
N GLY A 244 -11.96 25.79 -13.87
CA GLY A 244 -12.63 26.16 -12.63
C GLY A 244 -12.40 25.21 -11.44
N SER A 245 -11.67 24.11 -11.64
CA SER A 245 -11.33 23.11 -10.61
C SER A 245 -9.97 23.41 -9.96
N ALA A 246 -9.67 22.84 -8.78
CA ALA A 246 -8.35 23.03 -8.18
C ALA A 246 -7.20 22.52 -9.08
N LEU A 247 -6.03 23.19 -8.99
CA LEU A 247 -4.82 22.84 -9.73
C LEU A 247 -4.45 21.34 -9.71
N PRO A 248 -4.58 20.62 -8.59
CA PRO A 248 -4.23 19.20 -8.55
C PRO A 248 -5.10 18.33 -9.47
N LEU A 249 -6.33 18.75 -9.77
CA LEU A 249 -7.24 18.03 -10.67
C LEU A 249 -7.05 18.42 -12.14
N GLN A 250 -6.55 19.62 -12.41
CA GLN A 250 -6.21 20.08 -13.76
C GLN A 250 -4.96 19.39 -14.31
N HIS A 251 -3.96 19.17 -13.44
CA HIS A 251 -2.70 18.49 -13.80
C HIS A 251 -2.49 17.24 -12.92
N PRO A 252 -3.36 16.22 -13.06
CA PRO A 252 -3.45 15.17 -12.06
C PRO A 252 -2.23 14.25 -12.04
N VAL A 253 -1.62 13.95 -13.19
CA VAL A 253 -0.41 13.13 -13.28
C VAL A 253 0.76 13.79 -12.55
N ILE A 254 1.06 15.06 -12.89
CA ILE A 254 2.17 15.82 -12.30
C ILE A 254 1.91 16.03 -10.80
N SER A 255 0.68 16.38 -10.43
CA SER A 255 0.29 16.59 -9.04
C SER A 255 0.42 15.32 -8.20
N THR A 256 0.07 14.16 -8.76
CA THR A 256 0.28 12.85 -8.10
C THR A 256 1.76 12.58 -7.86
N ILE A 257 2.63 12.88 -8.83
CA ILE A 257 4.08 12.70 -8.68
C ILE A 257 4.61 13.65 -7.59
N ILE A 258 4.22 14.92 -7.62
CA ILE A 258 4.60 15.91 -6.61
C ILE A 258 4.17 15.43 -5.22
N TRP A 259 2.93 14.97 -5.07
CA TRP A 259 2.43 14.42 -3.82
C TRP A 259 3.20 13.19 -3.37
N ALA A 260 3.45 12.23 -4.26
CA ALA A 260 4.20 11.01 -3.91
C ALA A 260 5.63 11.36 -3.44
N VAL A 261 6.30 12.29 -4.12
CA VAL A 261 7.63 12.76 -3.74
C VAL A 261 7.58 13.53 -2.41
N ALA A 262 6.65 14.46 -2.25
CA ALA A 262 6.51 15.25 -1.03
C ALA A 262 6.20 14.37 0.19
N LEU A 263 5.25 13.45 0.07
CA LEU A 263 4.90 12.50 1.13
C LEU A 263 6.08 11.60 1.48
N THR A 264 6.85 11.14 0.47
CA THR A 264 8.07 10.35 0.71
C THR A 264 9.12 11.17 1.44
N LEU A 265 9.41 12.39 0.99
CA LEU A 265 10.41 13.28 1.59
C LEU A 265 10.04 13.66 3.03
N VAL A 266 8.75 13.80 3.33
CA VAL A 266 8.27 14.06 4.68
C VAL A 266 8.33 12.78 5.51
N PHE A 267 7.66 11.71 5.11
CA PHE A 267 7.50 10.53 5.96
C PHE A 267 8.75 9.68 6.09
N ALA A 268 9.59 9.55 5.05
CA ALA A 268 10.79 8.71 5.12
C ALA A 268 11.76 9.08 6.26
N PRO A 269 12.19 10.36 6.44
CA PRO A 269 13.09 10.70 7.54
C PRO A 269 12.46 10.49 8.91
N PHE A 270 11.17 10.81 9.09
CA PHE A 270 10.48 10.56 10.35
C PHE A 270 10.31 9.07 10.63
N ALA A 271 9.97 8.27 9.62
CA ALA A 271 9.82 6.83 9.70
C ALA A 271 11.15 6.18 10.13
N LEU A 272 12.26 6.56 9.48
CA LEU A 272 13.59 6.07 9.82
C LEU A 272 13.99 6.45 11.25
N ARG A 273 13.72 7.68 11.70
CA ARG A 273 13.99 8.12 13.07
C ARG A 273 13.15 7.36 14.10
N ALA A 274 11.84 7.23 13.86
CA ALA A 274 10.92 6.52 14.75
C ALA A 274 11.30 5.03 14.86
N TYR A 275 11.57 4.38 13.73
CA TYR A 275 12.01 3.00 13.68
C TYR A 275 13.34 2.79 14.41
N ASN A 276 14.32 3.67 14.20
CA ASN A 276 15.61 3.58 14.90
C ASN A 276 15.46 3.77 16.40
N LYS A 277 14.66 4.73 16.86
CA LYS A 277 14.45 4.97 18.30
C LYS A 277 13.86 3.73 18.98
N ARG A 278 12.78 3.19 18.40
CA ARG A 278 12.07 2.03 18.94
C ARG A 278 12.84 0.71 18.89
N THR A 279 13.90 0.65 18.09
CA THR A 279 14.76 -0.55 17.99
C THR A 279 16.06 -0.41 18.79
N ILE A 280 16.31 0.75 19.39
CA ILE A 280 17.47 0.98 20.28
C ILE A 280 17.05 0.78 21.74
N ASP A 281 15.90 1.34 22.13
CA ASP A 281 15.23 1.10 23.42
C ASP A 281 14.83 -0.38 23.58
#